data_AF-A0A1H0SLW7-F1
#
_entry.id   AF-A0A1H0SLW7-F1
#
_cell.length_a   1.000
_cell.length_b   1.000
_cell.length_c   1.000
_cell.angle_alpha   90.00
_cell.angle_beta   90.00
_cell.angle_gamma   90.00
#
_symmetry.space_group_name_H-M   'P 1'
#
loop_
_entity.id
_entity.type
_entity.pdbx_description
1 polymer ?
#
loop_
_entity_poly.entity_id
_entity_poly.type
_entity_poly.pdbx_seq_one_letter_code
_entity_poly.pdbx_strand_id
1 'polypeptide(L)'
;MGRVYVVGTFDTKGDELGYVAELLRADGSSVVTVDLGTARSDATTATSVSAASVAEHHPHGGEAVFTGERGSAVAAMSEAFQRFLGTRDDVAGIIGIGGSGATALVTPAMRSLPVGVPKFVVSTVASGDVSGYVDASDIAMMPAVTDVAGLNRISRRVLANAAHALHGAVSAPGPVVTDKPAVGLSMFGVTTPCVSAVAEELAGTYDPLVFHATGTGGRAMEKLVDDGLLHGLLDVTTTELCDLLVGGVMSAGSGRLDAPARAGLPYVGSCGALDMVNFGARDTVPERHRSRLLYEHNSQVTLMRTTPEECEAIGLFLADKLNALPGPVRFLLPEGGVSALDAVGEPFHDPEADGVLFDTLERNVVQHERRSLVRVPHNINDSLFVRALLDAFCEVMSDE
;
A
#
# COMPACT_ATOMS: atom_id res chain seq x y z
N MET A 1 -19.64 -1.00 -20.84
CA MET A 1 -20.51 -1.51 -19.75
C MET A 1 -19.64 -2.39 -18.89
N GLY A 2 -19.52 -2.08 -17.60
CA GLY A 2 -18.62 -2.83 -16.72
C GLY A 2 -19.09 -4.27 -16.50
N ARG A 3 -18.15 -5.17 -16.20
CA ARG A 3 -18.34 -6.60 -16.05
C ARG A 3 -17.86 -7.09 -14.68
N VAL A 4 -18.52 -8.11 -14.17
CA VAL A 4 -18.12 -8.81 -12.95
C VAL A 4 -17.24 -9.99 -13.32
N TYR A 5 -16.03 -10.02 -12.79
CA TYR A 5 -15.05 -11.06 -13.04
C TYR A 5 -15.15 -12.14 -11.96
N VAL A 6 -15.44 -13.38 -12.36
CA VAL A 6 -15.39 -14.56 -11.49
C VAL A 6 -14.13 -15.33 -11.83
N VAL A 7 -13.14 -15.30 -10.93
CA VAL A 7 -11.78 -15.75 -11.21
C VAL A 7 -11.36 -16.87 -10.27
N GLY A 8 -10.64 -17.86 -10.79
CA GLY A 8 -10.15 -18.96 -9.95
C GLY A 8 -9.66 -20.16 -10.76
N THR A 9 -9.30 -21.21 -10.05
CA THR A 9 -8.82 -22.48 -10.61
C THR A 9 -10.00 -23.37 -11.01
N PHE A 10 -10.52 -23.21 -12.23
CA PHE A 10 -11.73 -23.95 -12.67
C PHE A 10 -11.47 -25.46 -12.84
N ASP A 11 -10.22 -25.86 -13.02
CA ASP A 11 -9.76 -27.25 -13.00
C ASP A 11 -10.06 -27.97 -11.67
N THR A 12 -10.09 -27.24 -10.54
CA THR A 12 -10.40 -27.82 -9.22
C THR A 12 -11.69 -27.31 -8.59
N LYS A 13 -12.13 -26.08 -8.91
CA LYS A 13 -13.29 -25.39 -8.29
C LYS A 13 -14.37 -24.99 -9.31
N GLY A 14 -14.46 -25.71 -10.42
CA GLY A 14 -15.38 -25.38 -11.50
C GLY A 14 -16.84 -25.29 -11.04
N ASP A 15 -17.29 -26.20 -10.17
CA ASP A 15 -18.66 -26.22 -9.66
C ASP A 15 -18.96 -24.99 -8.78
N GLU A 16 -18.05 -24.61 -7.88
CA GLU A 16 -18.21 -23.47 -6.99
C GLU A 16 -18.16 -22.13 -7.73
N LEU A 17 -17.20 -21.97 -8.64
CA LEU A 17 -17.04 -20.79 -9.47
C LEU A 17 -18.22 -20.65 -10.45
N GLY A 18 -18.67 -21.77 -11.03
CA GLY A 18 -19.86 -21.83 -11.87
C GLY A 18 -21.12 -21.40 -11.12
N TYR A 19 -21.33 -21.93 -9.92
CA TYR A 19 -22.46 -21.57 -9.07
C TYR A 19 -22.50 -20.06 -8.74
N VAL A 20 -21.36 -19.46 -8.38
CA VAL A 20 -21.28 -18.00 -8.14
C VAL A 20 -21.55 -17.21 -9.43
N ALA A 21 -20.99 -17.63 -10.56
CA ALA A 21 -21.23 -16.98 -11.84
C ALA A 21 -22.71 -17.04 -12.27
N GLU A 22 -23.38 -18.16 -12.03
CA GLU A 22 -24.82 -18.32 -12.31
C GLU A 22 -25.68 -17.39 -11.45
N LEU A 23 -25.41 -17.29 -10.15
CA LEU A 23 -26.12 -16.37 -9.25
C LEU A 23 -25.95 -14.91 -9.69
N LEU A 24 -24.71 -14.49 -9.97
CA LEU A 24 -24.43 -13.13 -10.44
C LEU A 24 -25.15 -12.80 -11.76
N ARG A 25 -25.21 -13.76 -12.69
CA ARG A 25 -25.97 -13.61 -13.95
C ARG A 25 -27.48 -13.54 -13.69
N ALA A 26 -28.00 -14.35 -12.78
CA ALA A 26 -29.41 -14.34 -12.41
C ALA A 26 -29.84 -12.99 -11.79
N ASP A 27 -28.93 -12.35 -11.07
CA ASP A 27 -29.13 -10.99 -10.53
C ASP A 27 -28.90 -9.89 -11.59
N GLY A 28 -28.62 -10.25 -12.84
CA GLY A 28 -28.50 -9.32 -13.97
C GLY A 28 -27.09 -8.77 -14.20
N SER A 29 -26.06 -9.29 -13.52
CA SER A 29 -24.67 -8.88 -13.76
C SER A 29 -24.13 -9.44 -15.08
N SER A 30 -23.35 -8.65 -15.81
CA SER A 30 -22.57 -9.14 -16.96
C SER A 30 -21.31 -9.86 -16.45
N VAL A 31 -21.26 -11.18 -16.55
CA VAL A 31 -20.20 -12.00 -15.90
C VAL A 31 -19.16 -12.51 -16.90
N VAL A 32 -17.87 -12.32 -16.57
CA VAL A 32 -16.72 -12.93 -17.23
C VAL A 32 -16.11 -13.98 -16.31
N THR A 33 -16.03 -15.23 -16.74
CA THR A 33 -15.32 -16.28 -16.01
C THR A 33 -13.88 -16.40 -16.51
N VAL A 34 -12.90 -16.33 -15.60
CA VAL A 34 -11.47 -16.40 -15.92
C VAL A 34 -10.87 -17.62 -15.23
N ASP A 35 -10.38 -18.56 -16.04
CA ASP A 35 -9.68 -19.74 -15.54
C ASP A 35 -8.22 -19.42 -15.24
N LEU A 36 -7.78 -19.83 -14.05
CA LEU A 36 -6.43 -19.68 -13.50
C LEU A 36 -5.85 -21.04 -13.10
N GLY A 37 -6.41 -22.13 -13.64
CA GLY A 37 -5.88 -23.49 -13.51
C GLY A 37 -4.42 -23.55 -13.96
N THR A 38 -3.61 -24.31 -13.21
CA THR A 38 -2.16 -24.45 -13.46
C THR A 38 -1.78 -25.84 -13.94
N ALA A 39 -2.72 -26.80 -13.90
CA ALA A 39 -2.54 -28.09 -14.53
C ALA A 39 -2.74 -27.98 -16.05
N ARG A 40 -1.84 -28.59 -16.84
CA ARG A 40 -2.12 -28.81 -18.26
C ARG A 40 -3.29 -29.78 -18.35
N SER A 41 -4.44 -29.26 -18.77
CA SER A 41 -5.65 -30.04 -18.98
C SER A 41 -6.09 -29.87 -20.44
N ASP A 42 -6.29 -30.99 -21.13
CA ASP A 42 -6.91 -31.01 -22.46
C ASP A 42 -8.44 -30.83 -22.39
N ALA A 43 -9.01 -30.85 -21.17
CA ALA A 43 -10.42 -30.59 -20.97
C ALA A 43 -10.67 -29.08 -21.04
N THR A 44 -11.39 -28.64 -22.06
CA THR A 44 -11.88 -27.26 -22.18
C THR A 44 -12.96 -27.03 -21.12
N THR A 45 -12.59 -26.39 -20.01
CA THR A 45 -13.56 -25.75 -19.13
C THR A 45 -14.21 -24.60 -19.90
N ALA A 46 -15.55 -24.54 -19.93
CA ALA A 46 -16.29 -23.51 -20.66
C ALA A 46 -16.24 -22.16 -19.91
N THR A 47 -15.06 -21.53 -19.86
CA THR A 47 -14.85 -20.19 -19.29
C THR A 47 -14.81 -19.14 -20.39
N SER A 48 -15.10 -17.88 -20.03
CA SER A 48 -14.98 -16.75 -20.95
C SER A 48 -13.53 -16.50 -21.35
N VAL A 49 -12.59 -16.73 -20.42
CA VAL A 49 -11.15 -16.61 -20.62
C VAL A 49 -10.48 -17.88 -20.09
N SER A 50 -9.63 -18.49 -20.91
CA SER A 50 -8.90 -19.72 -20.57
C SER A 50 -7.61 -19.43 -19.80
N ALA A 51 -7.13 -20.42 -19.04
CA ALA A 51 -5.86 -20.34 -18.33
C ALA A 51 -4.68 -20.07 -19.26
N ALA A 52 -4.68 -20.66 -20.46
CA ALA A 52 -3.67 -20.40 -21.48
C ALA A 52 -3.68 -18.92 -21.92
N SER A 53 -4.85 -18.33 -22.14
CA SER A 53 -4.96 -16.91 -22.52
C SER A 53 -4.45 -15.98 -21.44
N VAL A 54 -4.62 -16.32 -20.16
CA VAL A 54 -4.05 -15.55 -19.05
C VAL A 54 -2.53 -15.74 -19.01
N ALA A 55 -2.06 -16.98 -19.13
CA ALA A 55 -0.64 -17.32 -19.08
C ALA A 55 0.20 -16.59 -20.14
N GLU A 56 -0.34 -16.31 -21.33
CA GLU A 56 0.35 -15.52 -22.37
C GLU A 56 0.73 -14.09 -21.93
N HIS A 57 0.13 -13.56 -20.86
CA HIS A 57 0.50 -12.26 -20.32
C HIS A 57 1.75 -12.32 -19.42
N HIS A 58 2.28 -13.52 -19.15
CA HIS A 58 3.52 -13.69 -18.41
C HIS A 58 4.72 -13.15 -19.22
N PRO A 59 5.65 -12.38 -18.63
CA PRO A 59 6.77 -11.76 -19.36
C PRO A 59 7.72 -12.76 -20.01
N HIS A 60 7.74 -14.01 -19.53
CA HIS A 60 8.53 -15.10 -20.09
C HIS A 60 7.71 -16.06 -20.98
N GLY A 61 6.50 -15.66 -21.39
CA GLY A 61 5.57 -16.45 -22.20
C GLY A 61 4.76 -17.48 -21.39
N GLY A 62 3.73 -18.05 -22.01
CA GLY A 62 2.76 -18.93 -21.34
C GLY A 62 3.35 -20.20 -20.72
N GLU A 63 4.42 -20.76 -21.31
CA GLU A 63 5.09 -21.97 -20.79
C GLU A 63 5.76 -21.77 -19.42
N ALA A 64 6.05 -20.52 -19.02
CA ALA A 64 6.57 -20.21 -17.69
C ALA A 64 5.57 -20.50 -16.56
N VAL A 65 4.28 -20.61 -16.89
CA VAL A 65 3.22 -20.93 -15.93
C VAL A 65 3.07 -22.44 -15.71
N PHE A 66 3.27 -23.24 -16.76
CA PHE A 66 2.97 -24.67 -16.74
C PHE A 66 4.21 -25.52 -16.38
N THR A 67 4.88 -25.19 -15.27
CA THR A 67 6.15 -25.79 -14.85
C THR A 67 6.01 -27.24 -14.34
N GLY A 68 4.79 -27.67 -13.99
CA GLY A 68 4.52 -28.96 -13.35
C GLY A 68 4.79 -29.00 -11.84
N GLU A 69 5.36 -27.95 -11.27
CA GLU A 69 5.55 -27.78 -9.82
C GLU A 69 4.56 -26.72 -9.31
N ARG A 70 3.78 -27.08 -8.28
CA ARG A 70 2.62 -26.29 -7.87
C ARG A 70 2.97 -24.88 -7.39
N GLY A 71 4.02 -24.72 -6.59
CA GLY A 71 4.41 -23.44 -6.02
C GLY A 71 4.81 -22.43 -7.10
N SER A 72 5.74 -22.82 -7.96
CA SER A 72 6.21 -22.02 -9.09
C SER A 72 5.11 -21.73 -10.11
N ALA A 73 4.26 -22.71 -10.43
CA ALA A 73 3.13 -22.51 -11.34
C ALA A 73 2.10 -21.51 -10.80
N VAL A 74 1.79 -21.56 -9.49
CA VAL A 74 0.87 -20.59 -8.85
C VAL A 74 1.46 -19.19 -8.86
N ALA A 75 2.75 -19.04 -8.55
CA ALA A 75 3.41 -17.73 -8.57
C ALA A 75 3.44 -17.13 -9.99
N ALA A 76 3.82 -17.92 -10.99
CA ALA A 76 3.83 -17.49 -12.39
C ALA A 76 2.43 -17.16 -12.91
N MET A 77 1.41 -17.98 -12.59
CA MET A 77 0.02 -17.67 -12.95
C MET A 77 -0.47 -16.39 -12.27
N SER A 78 -0.09 -16.14 -11.02
CA SER A 78 -0.45 -14.92 -10.31
C SER A 78 0.11 -13.66 -11.00
N GLU A 79 1.39 -13.70 -11.41
CA GLU A 79 2.01 -12.60 -12.17
C GLU A 79 1.34 -12.41 -13.54
N ALA A 80 1.08 -13.51 -14.26
CA ALA A 80 0.38 -13.48 -15.54
C ALA A 80 -1.03 -12.88 -15.38
N PHE A 81 -1.75 -13.27 -14.33
CA PHE A 81 -3.09 -12.79 -14.03
C PHE A 81 -3.11 -11.30 -13.66
N GLN A 82 -2.15 -10.83 -12.87
CA GLN A 82 -2.00 -9.41 -12.57
C GLN A 82 -1.82 -8.58 -13.84
N ARG A 83 -0.96 -9.03 -14.76
CA ARG A 83 -0.73 -8.35 -16.05
C ARG A 83 -1.96 -8.43 -16.95
N PHE A 84 -2.61 -9.59 -17.04
CA PHE A 84 -3.86 -9.75 -17.76
C PHE A 84 -4.92 -8.78 -17.25
N LEU A 85 -5.14 -8.73 -15.94
CA LEU A 85 -6.15 -7.87 -15.34
C LEU A 85 -5.84 -6.38 -15.55
N GLY A 86 -4.55 -6.00 -15.51
CA GLY A 86 -4.10 -4.62 -15.80
C GLY A 86 -4.35 -4.16 -17.24
N THR A 87 -4.68 -5.06 -18.17
CA THR A 87 -5.10 -4.71 -19.54
C THR A 87 -6.62 -4.57 -19.68
N ARG A 88 -7.39 -4.68 -18.59
CA ARG A 88 -8.86 -4.60 -18.59
C ARG A 88 -9.30 -3.27 -18.00
N ASP A 89 -10.12 -2.53 -18.76
CA ASP A 89 -10.74 -1.27 -18.37
C ASP A 89 -12.23 -1.43 -17.99
N ASP A 90 -12.76 -2.65 -18.08
CA ASP A 90 -14.17 -2.97 -17.89
C ASP A 90 -14.48 -3.73 -16.61
N VAL A 91 -13.55 -3.80 -15.65
CA VAL A 91 -13.75 -4.50 -14.37
C VAL A 91 -14.64 -3.66 -13.44
N ALA A 92 -15.93 -4.02 -13.36
CA ALA A 92 -16.87 -3.40 -12.43
C ALA A 92 -16.80 -4.00 -11.03
N GLY A 93 -16.31 -5.25 -10.92
CA GLY A 93 -16.13 -5.94 -9.66
C GLY A 93 -15.52 -7.32 -9.89
N ILE A 94 -14.93 -7.90 -8.87
CA ILE A 94 -14.19 -9.16 -8.98
C ILE A 94 -14.41 -10.05 -7.76
N ILE A 95 -14.57 -11.37 -7.99
CA ILE A 95 -14.64 -12.37 -6.94
C ILE A 95 -13.73 -13.56 -7.22
N GLY A 96 -12.98 -13.96 -6.19
CA GLY A 96 -12.18 -15.19 -6.16
C GLY A 96 -12.65 -16.15 -5.06
N ILE A 97 -12.45 -17.45 -5.26
CA ILE A 97 -12.87 -18.49 -4.32
C ILE A 97 -11.73 -19.52 -4.17
N GLY A 98 -11.38 -19.89 -2.93
CA GLY A 98 -10.59 -21.10 -2.68
C GLY A 98 -9.82 -21.09 -1.37
N GLY A 99 -8.82 -21.97 -1.27
CA GLY A 99 -7.91 -22.02 -0.12
C GLY A 99 -6.73 -21.08 -0.25
N SER A 100 -5.74 -21.23 0.63
CA SER A 100 -4.53 -20.37 0.68
C SER A 100 -3.86 -20.16 -0.69
N GLY A 101 -3.65 -21.22 -1.47
CA GLY A 101 -3.03 -21.12 -2.79
C GLY A 101 -3.86 -20.33 -3.80
N ALA A 102 -5.19 -20.48 -3.79
CA ALA A 102 -6.07 -19.74 -4.70
C ALA A 102 -6.19 -18.26 -4.27
N THR A 103 -6.25 -18.01 -2.95
CA THR A 103 -6.21 -16.65 -2.39
C THR A 103 -4.91 -15.95 -2.79
N ALA A 104 -3.76 -16.58 -2.57
CA ALA A 104 -2.45 -16.05 -2.94
C ALA A 104 -2.31 -15.81 -4.46
N LEU A 105 -2.99 -16.60 -5.28
CA LEU A 105 -2.98 -16.45 -6.74
C LEU A 105 -3.75 -15.20 -7.18
N VAL A 106 -4.97 -14.98 -6.67
CA VAL A 106 -5.87 -13.95 -7.18
C VAL A 106 -5.65 -12.57 -6.57
N THR A 107 -5.23 -12.49 -5.30
CA THR A 107 -5.19 -11.20 -4.60
C THR A 107 -4.13 -10.22 -5.10
N PRO A 108 -2.95 -10.62 -5.62
CA PRO A 108 -2.02 -9.67 -6.24
C PRO A 108 -2.66 -8.85 -7.38
N ALA A 109 -3.41 -9.51 -8.26
CA ALA A 109 -4.15 -8.84 -9.33
C ALA A 109 -5.31 -7.99 -8.79
N MET A 110 -6.04 -8.47 -7.78
CA MET A 110 -7.10 -7.67 -7.17
C MET A 110 -6.55 -6.38 -6.54
N ARG A 111 -5.41 -6.46 -5.85
CA ARG A 111 -4.75 -5.29 -5.24
C ARG A 111 -4.32 -4.24 -6.26
N SER A 112 -4.04 -4.63 -7.51
CA SER A 112 -3.68 -3.66 -8.56
C SER A 112 -4.89 -2.92 -9.16
N LEU A 113 -6.12 -3.33 -8.86
CA LEU A 113 -7.31 -2.58 -9.27
C LEU A 113 -7.46 -1.31 -8.42
N PRO A 114 -8.09 -0.25 -8.96
CA PRO A 114 -8.36 0.97 -8.20
C PRO A 114 -9.13 0.71 -6.91
N VAL A 115 -8.81 1.46 -5.85
CA VAL A 115 -9.61 1.50 -4.62
C VAL A 115 -11.04 1.91 -4.96
N GLY A 116 -12.02 1.26 -4.35
CA GLY A 116 -13.45 1.47 -4.61
C GLY A 116 -14.05 0.50 -5.62
N VAL A 117 -13.27 -0.14 -6.50
CA VAL A 117 -13.77 -1.27 -7.30
C VAL A 117 -14.07 -2.43 -6.34
N PRO A 118 -15.31 -2.98 -6.29
CA PRO A 118 -15.64 -4.09 -5.38
C PRO A 118 -14.79 -5.35 -5.63
N LYS A 119 -14.04 -5.79 -4.61
CA LYS A 119 -13.14 -6.97 -4.67
C LYS A 119 -13.47 -7.92 -3.53
N PHE A 120 -13.91 -9.12 -3.85
CA PHE A 120 -14.31 -10.13 -2.86
C PHE A 120 -13.46 -11.39 -3.00
N VAL A 121 -13.08 -11.97 -1.86
CA VAL A 121 -12.46 -13.30 -1.83
C VAL A 121 -13.15 -14.16 -0.79
N VAL A 122 -13.73 -15.29 -1.22
CA VAL A 122 -14.18 -16.33 -0.30
C VAL A 122 -13.00 -17.27 -0.03
N SER A 123 -12.43 -17.20 1.17
CA SER A 123 -11.18 -17.89 1.50
C SER A 123 -11.29 -18.79 2.72
N THR A 124 -10.63 -19.96 2.68
CA THR A 124 -10.48 -20.81 3.88
C THR A 124 -9.49 -20.23 4.89
N VAL A 125 -8.69 -19.23 4.50
CA VAL A 125 -7.70 -18.56 5.36
C VAL A 125 -8.09 -17.12 5.73
N ALA A 126 -9.33 -16.71 5.48
CA ALA A 126 -9.82 -15.38 5.88
C ALA A 126 -9.85 -15.15 7.41
N SER A 127 -9.87 -16.22 8.21
CA SER A 127 -9.85 -16.17 9.68
C SER A 127 -8.43 -16.39 10.21
N GLY A 128 -7.48 -15.54 9.81
CA GLY A 128 -6.07 -15.62 10.19
C GLY A 128 -5.33 -14.31 9.86
N ASP A 129 -4.01 -14.40 9.71
CA ASP A 129 -3.25 -13.28 9.17
C ASP A 129 -3.53 -13.13 7.67
N VAL A 130 -4.17 -12.02 7.32
CA VAL A 130 -4.57 -11.68 5.95
C VAL A 130 -3.78 -10.51 5.36
N SER A 131 -2.80 -9.99 6.10
CA SER A 131 -2.03 -8.81 5.72
C SER A 131 -1.40 -8.94 4.33
N GLY A 132 -0.81 -10.11 4.02
CA GLY A 132 -0.22 -10.40 2.72
C GLY A 132 -1.22 -10.56 1.57
N TYR A 133 -2.50 -10.77 1.86
CA TYR A 133 -3.55 -10.89 0.84
C TYR A 133 -4.21 -9.55 0.54
N VAL A 134 -4.53 -8.77 1.57
CA VAL A 134 -5.28 -7.49 1.46
C VAL A 134 -4.32 -6.32 1.24
N ASP A 135 -3.25 -6.24 2.03
CA ASP A 135 -2.26 -5.16 2.05
C ASP A 135 -2.92 -3.76 2.03
N ALA A 136 -2.49 -2.86 1.15
CA ALA A 136 -3.00 -1.48 1.03
C ALA A 136 -4.28 -1.35 0.17
N SER A 137 -5.06 -2.43 0.03
CA SER A 137 -6.29 -2.46 -0.79
C SER A 137 -7.54 -2.72 0.07
N ASP A 138 -8.70 -2.48 -0.53
CA ASP A 138 -10.06 -2.64 0.01
C ASP A 138 -10.67 -4.02 -0.31
N ILE A 139 -9.86 -5.09 -0.32
CA ILE A 139 -10.33 -6.46 -0.56
C ILE A 139 -11.18 -6.96 0.61
N ALA A 140 -12.43 -7.30 0.34
CA ALA A 140 -13.32 -7.95 1.29
C ALA A 140 -13.06 -9.46 1.34
N MET A 141 -12.52 -9.94 2.46
CA MET A 141 -12.32 -11.37 2.69
C MET A 141 -13.48 -11.99 3.47
N MET A 142 -14.11 -13.01 2.88
CA MET A 142 -15.21 -13.76 3.49
C MET A 142 -14.74 -15.17 3.88
N PRO A 143 -14.86 -15.59 5.15
CA PRO A 143 -14.54 -16.96 5.54
C PRO A 143 -15.40 -18.00 4.82
N ALA A 144 -14.75 -18.98 4.20
CA ALA A 144 -15.43 -20.10 3.53
C ALA A 144 -16.20 -21.02 4.50
N VAL A 145 -15.88 -20.95 5.80
CA VAL A 145 -16.39 -21.79 6.90
C VAL A 145 -15.98 -23.26 6.81
N THR A 146 -16.25 -23.91 5.68
CA THR A 146 -15.74 -25.25 5.36
C THR A 146 -14.65 -25.14 4.31
N ASP A 147 -13.89 -26.22 4.10
CA ASP A 147 -13.05 -26.30 2.91
C ASP A 147 -13.89 -26.10 1.64
N VAL A 148 -13.27 -25.52 0.61
CA VAL A 148 -13.87 -25.30 -0.70
C VAL A 148 -13.59 -26.55 -1.53
N ALA A 149 -14.38 -27.60 -1.30
CA ALA A 149 -14.26 -28.89 -1.94
C ALA A 149 -15.65 -29.42 -2.33
N GLY A 150 -16.24 -28.77 -3.33
CA GLY A 150 -17.58 -29.01 -3.85
C GLY A 150 -18.69 -28.22 -3.17
N LEU A 151 -19.87 -28.26 -3.80
CA LEU A 151 -21.09 -27.60 -3.33
C LEU A 151 -21.83 -28.44 -2.29
N ASN A 152 -21.68 -28.06 -1.02
CA ASN A 152 -22.42 -28.63 0.11
C ASN A 152 -23.46 -27.63 0.65
N ARG A 153 -24.23 -28.05 1.67
CA ARG A 153 -25.30 -27.22 2.26
C ARG A 153 -24.81 -25.88 2.83
N ILE A 154 -23.55 -25.83 3.28
CA ILE A 154 -22.91 -24.67 3.88
C ILE A 154 -22.28 -23.83 2.78
N SER A 155 -21.45 -24.43 1.91
CA SER A 155 -20.76 -23.68 0.86
C SER A 155 -21.74 -22.98 -0.09
N ARG A 156 -22.88 -23.58 -0.45
CA ARG A 156 -23.92 -22.90 -1.25
C ARG A 156 -24.44 -21.61 -0.61
N ARG A 157 -24.58 -21.56 0.71
CA ARG A 157 -25.07 -20.38 1.43
C ARG A 157 -24.01 -19.30 1.51
N VAL A 158 -22.78 -19.69 1.85
CA VAL A 158 -21.62 -18.78 1.94
C VAL A 158 -21.35 -18.17 0.56
N LEU A 159 -21.29 -18.99 -0.49
CA LEU A 159 -21.04 -18.53 -1.86
C LEU A 159 -22.18 -17.66 -2.40
N ALA A 160 -23.44 -17.97 -2.08
CA ALA A 160 -24.56 -17.12 -2.45
C ALA A 160 -24.49 -15.74 -1.78
N ASN A 161 -24.19 -15.70 -0.47
CA ASN A 161 -24.00 -14.43 0.23
C ASN A 161 -22.89 -13.59 -0.41
N ALA A 162 -21.76 -14.21 -0.77
CA ALA A 162 -20.65 -13.51 -1.43
C ALA A 162 -21.04 -12.98 -2.82
N ALA A 163 -21.74 -13.78 -3.62
CA ALA A 163 -22.24 -13.38 -4.93
C ALA A 163 -23.20 -12.18 -4.83
N HIS A 164 -24.20 -12.25 -3.95
CA HIS A 164 -25.16 -11.18 -3.76
C HIS A 164 -24.54 -9.92 -3.15
N ALA A 165 -23.57 -10.07 -2.24
CA ALA A 165 -22.82 -8.93 -1.68
C ALA A 165 -22.04 -8.19 -2.77
N LEU A 166 -21.34 -8.93 -3.64
CA LEU A 166 -20.65 -8.33 -4.79
C LEU A 166 -21.64 -7.68 -5.76
N HIS A 167 -22.74 -8.36 -6.11
CA HIS A 167 -23.76 -7.77 -6.97
C HIS A 167 -24.27 -6.44 -6.41
N GLY A 168 -24.63 -6.40 -5.12
CA GLY A 168 -25.09 -5.17 -4.47
C GLY A 168 -24.05 -4.06 -4.48
N ALA A 169 -22.78 -4.38 -4.21
CA ALA A 169 -21.69 -3.41 -4.25
C ALA A 169 -21.47 -2.83 -5.67
N VAL A 170 -21.73 -3.61 -6.71
CA VAL A 170 -21.60 -3.18 -8.12
C VAL A 170 -22.84 -2.42 -8.60
N SER A 171 -24.04 -2.82 -8.18
CA SER A 171 -25.30 -2.29 -8.71
C SER A 171 -25.83 -1.07 -7.96
N ALA A 172 -25.35 -0.79 -6.75
CA ALA A 172 -25.75 0.34 -5.93
C ALA A 172 -24.55 1.27 -5.63
N PRO A 173 -24.10 2.09 -6.61
CA PRO A 173 -23.03 3.05 -6.36
C PRO A 173 -23.43 4.05 -5.28
N GLY A 174 -22.44 4.52 -4.52
CA GLY A 174 -22.63 5.55 -3.51
C GLY A 174 -23.17 6.86 -4.08
N PRO A 175 -23.65 7.78 -3.21
CA PRO A 175 -24.09 9.10 -3.66
C PRO A 175 -22.94 9.85 -4.32
N VAL A 176 -23.24 10.59 -5.38
CA VAL A 176 -22.27 11.51 -5.99
C VAL A 176 -22.09 12.69 -5.06
N VAL A 177 -20.89 12.87 -4.53
CA VAL A 177 -20.49 14.02 -3.71
C VAL A 177 -19.49 14.85 -4.52
N THR A 178 -19.49 16.17 -4.32
CA THR A 178 -18.41 17.03 -4.81
C THR A 178 -17.36 17.12 -3.71
N ASP A 179 -16.31 16.32 -3.86
CA ASP A 179 -15.23 16.27 -2.89
C ASP A 179 -14.23 17.41 -3.12
N LYS A 180 -13.56 17.82 -2.04
CA LYS A 180 -12.40 18.71 -2.14
C LYS A 180 -11.23 17.93 -2.75
N PRO A 181 -10.26 18.60 -3.38
CA PRO A 181 -9.03 17.93 -3.80
C PRO A 181 -8.36 17.24 -2.61
N ALA A 182 -8.18 15.92 -2.69
CA ALA A 182 -7.60 15.14 -1.61
C ALA A 182 -6.07 15.24 -1.62
N VAL A 183 -5.48 15.34 -0.43
CA VAL A 183 -4.03 15.46 -0.21
C VAL A 183 -3.60 14.44 0.83
N GLY A 184 -2.50 13.72 0.57
CA GLY A 184 -2.00 12.67 1.47
C GLY A 184 -1.01 13.24 2.48
N LEU A 185 -1.21 12.94 3.77
CA LEU A 185 -0.32 13.34 4.86
C LEU A 185 0.21 12.10 5.58
N SER A 186 1.52 11.91 5.65
CA SER A 186 2.10 10.86 6.50
C SER A 186 2.29 11.36 7.93
N MET A 187 2.04 10.48 8.91
CA MET A 187 2.03 10.82 10.32
C MET A 187 2.53 9.67 11.18
N PHE A 188 3.22 9.99 12.28
CA PHE A 188 3.49 9.09 13.39
C PHE A 188 3.13 9.78 14.71
N GLY A 189 2.95 9.01 15.79
CA GLY A 189 2.56 9.55 17.10
C GLY A 189 3.40 10.76 17.55
N VAL A 190 4.71 10.68 17.34
CA VAL A 190 5.72 11.72 17.67
C VAL A 190 5.76 12.92 16.72
N THR A 191 4.95 12.90 15.66
CA THR A 191 4.78 13.98 14.67
C THR A 191 3.32 14.44 14.56
N THR A 192 2.44 13.89 15.39
CA THR A 192 1.00 14.24 15.42
C THR A 192 0.76 15.75 15.57
N PRO A 193 1.47 16.48 16.46
CA PRO A 193 1.24 17.93 16.59
C PRO A 193 1.42 18.67 15.26
N CYS A 194 2.47 18.36 14.52
CA CYS A 194 2.73 18.92 13.19
C CYS A 194 1.60 18.58 12.20
N VAL A 195 1.32 17.28 12.03
CA VAL A 195 0.39 16.81 10.99
C VAL A 195 -1.05 17.22 11.27
N SER A 196 -1.49 17.21 12.54
CA SER A 196 -2.83 17.68 12.91
C SER A 196 -3.01 19.17 12.62
N ALA A 197 -2.00 20.00 12.90
CA ALA A 197 -2.08 21.43 12.59
C ALA A 197 -2.12 21.69 11.08
N VAL A 198 -1.30 20.97 10.29
CA VAL A 198 -1.35 21.06 8.82
C VAL A 198 -2.72 20.62 8.29
N ALA A 199 -3.26 19.50 8.76
CA ALA A 199 -4.57 19.00 8.33
C ALA A 199 -5.70 19.99 8.65
N GLU A 200 -5.69 20.59 9.85
CA GLU A 200 -6.70 21.59 10.25
C GLU A 200 -6.69 22.82 9.33
N GLU A 201 -5.50 23.35 9.02
CA GLU A 201 -5.34 24.51 8.12
C GLU A 201 -5.78 24.19 6.68
N LEU A 202 -5.51 22.97 6.20
CA LEU A 202 -5.88 22.56 4.85
C LEU A 202 -7.37 22.21 4.69
N ALA A 203 -8.05 21.79 5.76
CA ALA A 203 -9.42 21.31 5.73
C ALA A 203 -10.44 22.32 5.17
N GLY A 204 -10.11 23.61 5.13
CA GLY A 204 -10.91 24.63 4.46
C GLY A 204 -11.01 24.42 2.94
N THR A 205 -9.92 23.99 2.30
CA THR A 205 -9.74 23.99 0.84
C THR A 205 -9.51 22.59 0.26
N TYR A 206 -8.86 21.71 1.00
CA TYR A 206 -8.50 20.34 0.61
C TYR A 206 -9.19 19.31 1.50
N ASP A 207 -9.16 18.04 1.10
CA ASP A 207 -9.51 16.89 1.94
C ASP A 207 -8.23 16.20 2.43
N PRO A 208 -7.75 16.48 3.66
CA PRO A 208 -6.50 15.93 4.17
C PRO A 208 -6.70 14.48 4.64
N LEU A 209 -6.09 13.55 3.92
CA LEU A 209 -6.09 12.12 4.25
C LEU A 209 -4.82 11.79 5.03
N VAL A 210 -4.97 11.47 6.32
CA VAL A 210 -3.83 11.18 7.22
C VAL A 210 -3.54 9.69 7.28
N PHE A 211 -2.29 9.31 7.01
CA PHE A 211 -1.80 7.94 7.00
C PHE A 211 -0.80 7.72 8.12
N HIS A 212 -1.06 6.74 8.97
CA HIS A 212 -0.13 6.34 10.03
C HIS A 212 1.06 5.58 9.41
N ALA A 213 2.27 6.09 9.54
CA ALA A 213 3.50 5.60 8.91
C ALA A 213 4.02 4.29 9.53
N THR A 214 3.19 3.24 9.49
CA THR A 214 3.44 1.90 10.04
C THR A 214 3.84 0.88 8.96
N GLY A 215 4.33 1.35 7.82
CA GLY A 215 4.63 0.58 6.62
C GLY A 215 3.40 0.42 5.72
N THR A 216 2.30 -0.07 6.27
CA THR A 216 1.02 -0.16 5.55
C THR A 216 0.43 1.21 5.22
N GLY A 217 0.62 2.23 6.07
CA GLY A 217 0.08 3.57 5.83
C GLY A 217 0.75 4.26 4.65
N GLY A 218 2.09 4.23 4.55
CA GLY A 218 2.78 4.76 3.37
C GLY A 218 2.39 4.02 2.10
N ARG A 219 2.26 2.69 2.14
CA ARG A 219 1.76 1.91 0.99
C ARG A 219 0.32 2.27 0.62
N ALA A 220 -0.55 2.53 1.58
CA ALA A 220 -1.92 2.98 1.34
C ALA A 220 -1.96 4.38 0.70
N MET A 221 -1.17 5.31 1.22
CA MET A 221 -1.03 6.65 0.64
C MET A 221 -0.57 6.55 -0.82
N GLU A 222 0.47 5.77 -1.10
CA GLU A 222 0.99 5.58 -2.46
C GLU A 222 0.05 4.81 -3.37
N LYS A 223 -0.75 3.89 -2.84
CA LYS A 223 -1.82 3.25 -3.62
C LYS A 223 -2.83 4.28 -4.13
N LEU A 224 -3.20 5.26 -3.30
CA LEU A 224 -4.11 6.32 -3.73
C LEU A 224 -3.44 7.28 -4.74
N VAL A 225 -2.11 7.45 -4.68
CA VAL A 225 -1.36 8.14 -5.74
C VAL A 225 -1.47 7.39 -7.07
N ASP A 226 -1.16 6.08 -7.07
CA ASP A 226 -1.22 5.25 -8.29
C ASP A 226 -2.65 5.20 -8.88
N ASP A 227 -3.67 5.29 -8.03
CA ASP A 227 -5.08 5.33 -8.45
C ASP A 227 -5.54 6.71 -8.94
N GLY A 228 -4.69 7.73 -8.87
CA GLY A 228 -5.04 9.11 -9.24
C GLY A 228 -6.05 9.76 -8.29
N LEU A 229 -6.09 9.33 -7.03
CA LEU A 229 -7.02 9.80 -6.01
C LEU A 229 -6.43 10.91 -5.11
N LEU A 230 -5.16 11.27 -5.29
CA LEU A 230 -4.49 12.36 -4.56
C LEU A 230 -3.97 13.42 -5.53
N HIS A 231 -4.11 14.68 -5.14
CA HIS A 231 -3.63 15.85 -5.91
C HIS A 231 -2.23 16.29 -5.47
N GLY A 232 -1.80 15.91 -4.27
CA GLY A 232 -0.50 16.28 -3.75
C GLY A 232 -0.20 15.56 -2.44
N LEU A 233 1.07 15.62 -2.03
CA LEU A 233 1.56 14.95 -0.83
C LEU A 233 2.27 15.90 0.11
N LEU A 234 2.02 15.67 1.40
CA LEU A 234 2.71 16.22 2.56
C LEU A 234 3.28 15.03 3.35
N ASP A 235 4.37 14.48 2.83
CA ASP A 235 5.06 13.32 3.39
C ASP A 235 5.97 13.74 4.55
N VAL A 236 5.35 14.24 5.62
CA VAL A 236 6.02 14.80 6.81
C VAL A 236 6.82 13.74 7.56
N THR A 237 6.32 12.49 7.59
CA THR A 237 6.85 11.41 8.40
C THR A 237 7.31 10.24 7.53
N THR A 238 8.63 10.15 7.34
CA THR A 238 9.29 9.17 6.46
C THR A 238 9.95 8.00 7.23
N THR A 239 9.59 7.80 8.51
CA THR A 239 10.11 6.77 9.43
C THR A 239 10.12 5.33 8.91
N GLU A 240 9.23 5.00 7.96
CA GLU A 240 9.16 3.66 7.34
C GLU A 240 10.47 3.26 6.63
N LEU A 241 11.33 4.24 6.31
CA LEU A 241 12.67 4.03 5.75
C LEU A 241 13.66 3.51 6.79
N CYS A 242 13.55 3.93 8.06
CA CYS A 242 14.37 3.41 9.16
C CYS A 242 14.13 1.91 9.31
N ASP A 243 12.85 1.52 9.35
CA ASP A 243 12.44 0.13 9.46
C ASP A 243 12.88 -0.72 8.25
N LEU A 244 12.85 -0.16 7.04
CA LEU A 244 13.36 -0.83 5.84
C LEU A 244 14.87 -1.15 5.96
N LEU A 245 15.67 -0.14 6.30
CA LEU A 245 17.13 -0.22 6.20
C LEU A 245 17.77 -0.94 7.40
N VAL A 246 17.16 -0.83 8.58
CA VAL A 246 17.70 -1.39 9.83
C VAL A 246 17.01 -2.72 10.21
N GLY A 247 15.85 -3.01 9.61
CA GLY A 247 15.09 -4.25 9.82
C GLY A 247 14.07 -4.17 10.96
N GLY A 248 13.34 -3.05 11.03
CA GLY A 248 12.17 -2.87 11.88
C GLY A 248 10.91 -3.53 11.33
N VAL A 249 9.81 -3.44 12.07
CA VAL A 249 8.54 -4.15 11.78
C VAL A 249 7.51 -3.33 11.01
N MET A 250 7.75 -2.03 10.82
CA MET A 250 6.87 -1.05 10.18
C MET A 250 7.42 -0.55 8.84
N SER A 251 8.08 -1.42 8.07
CA SER A 251 8.62 -1.06 6.76
C SER A 251 7.53 -0.96 5.69
N ALA A 252 7.63 0.09 4.85
CA ALA A 252 6.85 0.21 3.62
C ALA A 252 7.46 -0.53 2.42
N GLY A 253 8.63 -1.16 2.59
CA GLY A 253 9.37 -1.82 1.52
C GLY A 253 10.20 -0.87 0.66
N SER A 254 11.05 -1.43 -0.20
CA SER A 254 11.97 -0.66 -1.07
C SER A 254 11.27 0.20 -2.13
N GLY A 255 9.99 -0.05 -2.38
CA GLY A 255 9.15 0.73 -3.29
C GLY A 255 8.67 2.06 -2.72
N ARG A 256 8.90 2.35 -1.44
CA ARG A 256 8.48 3.62 -0.81
C ARG A 256 9.09 4.81 -1.56
N LEU A 257 8.25 5.81 -1.84
CA LEU A 257 8.43 7.01 -2.64
C LEU A 257 8.45 6.80 -4.17
N ASP A 258 8.10 5.61 -4.67
CA ASP A 258 8.06 5.38 -6.13
C ASP A 258 6.74 5.81 -6.77
N ALA A 259 5.60 5.74 -6.07
CA ALA A 259 4.33 6.18 -6.65
C ALA A 259 4.31 7.68 -7.01
N PRO A 260 4.81 8.60 -6.16
CA PRO A 260 4.90 10.01 -6.53
C PRO A 260 5.84 10.24 -7.73
N ALA A 261 6.89 9.42 -7.88
CA ALA A 261 7.79 9.49 -9.04
C ALA A 261 7.06 9.09 -10.34
N ARG A 262 6.20 8.07 -10.29
CA ARG A 262 5.39 7.63 -11.44
C ARG A 262 4.31 8.64 -11.81
N ALA A 263 3.64 9.22 -10.82
CA ALA A 263 2.52 10.13 -11.02
C ALA A 263 2.96 11.57 -11.34
N GLY A 264 4.13 11.99 -10.86
CA GLY A 264 4.62 13.36 -11.02
C GLY A 264 3.87 14.41 -10.21
N LEU A 265 3.25 13.99 -9.09
CA LEU A 265 2.49 14.88 -8.21
C LEU A 265 3.38 15.91 -7.49
N PRO A 266 2.83 17.07 -7.12
CA PRO A 266 3.42 17.96 -6.13
C PRO A 266 3.73 17.23 -4.82
N TYR A 267 4.95 17.40 -4.34
CA TYR A 267 5.45 16.70 -3.16
C TYR A 267 6.14 17.67 -2.19
N VAL A 268 5.62 17.73 -0.97
CA VAL A 268 6.29 18.35 0.16
C VAL A 268 6.65 17.25 1.16
N GLY A 269 7.91 17.15 1.57
CA GLY A 269 8.36 16.11 2.50
C GLY A 269 9.19 16.64 3.65
N SER A 270 9.40 15.80 4.68
CA SER A 270 10.29 16.08 5.80
C SER A 270 10.93 14.80 6.37
N CYS A 271 11.81 14.97 7.34
CA CYS A 271 12.54 13.91 8.04
C CYS A 271 11.79 13.31 9.25
N GLY A 272 10.47 13.47 9.33
CA GLY A 272 9.71 13.14 10.53
C GLY A 272 9.90 11.70 11.00
N ALA A 273 10.23 11.57 12.28
CA ALA A 273 10.51 10.31 12.95
C ALA A 273 11.64 9.45 12.31
N LEU A 274 12.58 10.06 11.59
CA LEU A 274 13.80 9.38 11.11
C LEU A 274 14.83 9.10 12.22
N ASP A 275 14.50 9.43 13.46
CA ASP A 275 15.25 9.11 14.68
C ASP A 275 14.92 7.71 15.24
N MET A 276 13.95 6.97 14.68
CA MET A 276 13.50 5.71 15.29
C MET A 276 13.27 4.56 14.31
N VAL A 277 13.62 3.36 14.76
CA VAL A 277 13.27 2.06 14.15
C VAL A 277 12.27 1.36 15.06
N ASN A 278 11.20 0.81 14.49
CA ASN A 278 10.12 0.20 15.26
C ASN A 278 10.31 -1.31 15.43
N PHE A 279 10.12 -1.79 16.65
CA PHE A 279 10.03 -3.21 16.99
C PHE A 279 8.77 -3.50 17.80
N GLY A 280 8.50 -4.79 18.01
CA GLY A 280 7.44 -5.25 18.90
C GLY A 280 7.77 -5.02 20.38
N ALA A 281 7.21 -5.88 21.23
CA ALA A 281 7.55 -5.89 22.66
C ALA A 281 9.07 -6.02 22.87
N ARG A 282 9.60 -5.43 23.95
CA ARG A 282 11.05 -5.28 24.15
C ARG A 282 11.82 -6.60 24.14
N ASP A 283 11.22 -7.68 24.59
CA ASP A 283 11.79 -9.02 24.58
C ASP A 283 11.94 -9.60 23.16
N THR A 284 11.13 -9.12 22.20
CA THR A 284 11.17 -9.49 20.78
C THR A 284 12.23 -8.72 19.97
N VAL A 285 12.83 -7.66 20.54
CA VAL A 285 13.91 -6.91 19.87
C VAL A 285 15.08 -7.86 19.55
N PRO A 286 15.58 -7.91 18.29
CA PRO A 286 16.66 -8.80 17.91
C PRO A 286 17.92 -8.64 18.77
N GLU A 287 18.61 -9.74 19.07
CA GLU A 287 19.76 -9.76 19.99
C GLU A 287 20.82 -8.71 19.65
N ARG A 288 21.11 -8.53 18.36
CA ARG A 288 22.07 -7.54 17.83
C ARG A 288 21.72 -6.09 18.17
N HIS A 289 20.47 -5.80 18.52
CA HIS A 289 19.95 -4.47 18.85
C HIS A 289 19.69 -4.26 20.34
N ARG A 290 19.84 -5.29 21.19
CA ARG A 290 19.48 -5.18 22.63
C ARG A 290 20.31 -4.15 23.42
N SER A 291 21.53 -3.87 22.98
CA SER A 291 22.43 -2.89 23.60
C SER A 291 22.24 -1.46 23.08
N ARG A 292 21.35 -1.27 22.08
CA ARG A 292 21.05 0.05 21.52
C ARG A 292 20.19 0.86 22.48
N LEU A 293 20.05 2.15 22.20
CA LEU A 293 19.16 3.03 22.94
C LEU A 293 17.70 2.68 22.57
N LEU A 294 17.01 2.01 23.50
CA LEU A 294 15.63 1.56 23.35
C LEU A 294 14.69 2.40 24.22
N TYR A 295 13.53 2.71 23.68
CA TYR A 295 12.43 3.38 24.37
C TYR A 295 11.18 2.50 24.30
N GLU A 296 10.68 2.05 25.46
CA GLU A 296 9.45 1.27 25.55
C GLU A 296 8.23 2.19 25.44
N HIS A 297 7.70 2.37 24.23
CA HIS A 297 6.53 3.23 24.00
C HIS A 297 5.27 2.65 24.64
N ASN A 298 5.07 1.33 24.51
CA ASN A 298 4.06 0.58 25.24
C ASN A 298 4.45 -0.91 25.31
N SER A 299 3.59 -1.74 25.92
CA SER A 299 3.88 -3.17 26.09
C SER A 299 4.00 -3.98 24.79
N GLN A 300 3.65 -3.42 23.64
CA GLN A 300 3.71 -4.04 22.32
C GLN A 300 4.68 -3.35 21.36
N VAL A 301 5.22 -2.18 21.70
CA VAL A 301 6.03 -1.35 20.80
C VAL A 301 7.26 -0.82 21.51
N THR A 302 8.43 -1.10 20.94
CA THR A 302 9.72 -0.58 21.37
C THR A 302 10.34 0.19 20.22
N LEU A 303 10.76 1.43 20.49
CA LEU A 303 11.46 2.28 19.54
C LEU A 303 12.96 2.15 19.78
N MET A 304 13.77 2.10 18.73
CA MET A 304 15.22 2.10 18.81
C MET A 304 15.78 3.34 18.12
N ARG A 305 16.63 4.11 18.82
CA ARG A 305 17.26 5.32 18.23
C ARG A 305 18.20 4.94 17.08
N THR A 306 18.02 5.58 15.93
CA THR A 306 18.94 5.48 14.79
C THR A 306 20.31 6.10 15.11
N THR A 307 21.39 5.53 14.56
CA THR A 307 22.75 6.07 14.72
C THR A 307 23.12 7.01 13.56
N PRO A 308 24.21 7.80 13.68
CA PRO A 308 24.75 8.57 12.55
C PRO A 308 24.96 7.76 11.27
N GLU A 309 25.49 6.53 11.36
CA GLU A 309 25.71 5.68 10.19
C GLU A 309 24.39 5.22 9.53
N GLU A 310 23.36 4.94 10.34
CA GLU A 310 22.04 4.60 9.84
C GLU A 310 21.36 5.85 9.22
N CYS A 311 21.52 7.02 9.83
CA CYS A 311 21.07 8.31 9.30
C CYS A 311 21.72 8.64 7.95
N GLU A 312 23.01 8.35 7.75
CA GLU A 312 23.67 8.49 6.44
C GLU A 312 23.03 7.55 5.40
N ALA A 313 22.81 6.28 5.75
CA ALA A 313 22.17 5.32 4.85
C ALA A 313 20.73 5.72 4.48
N ILE A 314 19.96 6.21 5.45
CA ILE A 314 18.61 6.75 5.26
C ILE A 314 18.65 7.99 4.35
N GLY A 315 19.56 8.92 4.61
CA GLY A 315 19.74 10.13 3.81
C GLY A 315 20.08 9.83 2.36
N LEU A 316 20.95 8.85 2.10
CA LEU A 316 21.27 8.38 0.75
C LEU A 316 20.05 7.79 0.04
N PHE A 317 19.33 6.88 0.69
CA PHE A 317 18.13 6.27 0.10
C PHE A 317 17.08 7.34 -0.22
N LEU A 318 16.85 8.27 0.70
CA LEU A 318 15.87 9.32 0.53
C LEU A 318 16.29 10.31 -0.57
N ALA A 319 17.57 10.68 -0.65
CA ALA A 319 18.08 11.52 -1.73
C ALA A 319 17.86 10.88 -3.11
N ASP A 320 18.12 9.57 -3.25
CA ASP A 320 17.86 8.84 -4.49
C ASP A 320 16.39 8.89 -4.91
N LYS A 321 15.46 8.71 -3.95
CA LYS A 321 14.02 8.81 -4.21
C LYS A 321 13.60 10.22 -4.60
N LEU A 322 14.04 11.24 -3.87
CA LEU A 322 13.75 12.65 -4.18
C LEU A 322 14.32 13.06 -5.54
N ASN A 323 15.47 12.50 -5.93
CA ASN A 323 16.09 12.73 -7.24
C ASN A 323 15.26 12.14 -8.39
N ALA A 324 14.48 11.10 -8.14
CA ALA A 324 13.61 10.46 -9.13
C ALA A 324 12.25 11.16 -9.32
N LEU A 325 11.86 12.07 -8.43
CA LEU A 325 10.58 12.80 -8.53
C LEU A 325 10.61 13.82 -9.68
N PRO A 326 9.69 13.73 -10.68
CA PRO A 326 9.65 14.67 -11.80
C PRO A 326 8.73 15.89 -11.56
N GLY A 327 7.88 15.82 -10.53
CA GLY A 327 6.99 16.89 -10.09
C GLY A 327 7.71 18.00 -9.29
N PRO A 328 7.01 19.06 -8.87
CA PRO A 328 7.56 20.06 -7.97
C PRO A 328 7.77 19.48 -6.57
N VAL A 329 8.95 19.71 -6.00
CA VAL A 329 9.41 19.14 -4.73
C VAL A 329 9.91 20.24 -3.80
N ARG A 330 9.43 20.23 -2.56
CA ARG A 330 10.04 20.95 -1.44
C ARG A 330 10.29 19.96 -0.31
N PHE A 331 11.52 19.89 0.19
CA PHE A 331 11.84 18.97 1.27
C PHE A 331 12.45 19.74 2.45
N LEU A 332 11.77 19.72 3.59
CA LEU A 332 12.08 20.56 4.73
C LEU A 332 12.92 19.78 5.75
N LEU A 333 13.98 20.41 6.25
CA LEU A 333 14.89 19.85 7.26
C LEU A 333 14.66 20.57 8.60
N PRO A 334 14.03 19.92 9.60
CA PRO A 334 13.75 20.54 10.90
C PRO A 334 14.99 20.53 11.80
N GLU A 335 15.72 21.65 11.86
CA GLU A 335 16.99 21.75 12.61
C GLU A 335 16.82 21.69 14.13
N GLY A 336 15.59 21.83 14.64
CA GLY A 336 15.28 21.68 16.07
C GLY A 336 14.89 20.25 16.47
N GLY A 337 15.01 19.28 15.56
CA GLY A 337 14.76 17.86 15.78
C GLY A 337 13.58 17.31 14.97
N VAL A 338 13.64 16.01 14.69
CA VAL A 338 12.77 15.30 13.74
C VAL A 338 11.56 14.62 14.37
N SER A 339 11.44 14.64 15.70
CA SER A 339 10.34 13.99 16.42
C SER A 339 10.09 14.63 17.79
N ALA A 340 8.99 14.25 18.46
CA ALA A 340 8.76 14.61 19.86
C ALA A 340 9.74 13.96 20.85
N LEU A 341 10.44 12.89 20.47
CA LEU A 341 11.50 12.26 21.30
C LEU A 341 12.89 12.82 20.97
N ASP A 342 13.01 13.48 19.83
CA ASP A 342 14.23 14.13 19.34
C ASP A 342 14.08 15.65 19.49
N ALA A 343 14.17 16.10 20.74
CA ALA A 343 14.10 17.50 21.14
C ALA A 343 14.91 17.72 22.41
N VAL A 344 15.39 18.93 22.67
CA VAL A 344 16.26 19.21 23.83
C VAL A 344 15.66 18.68 25.14
N GLY A 345 16.34 17.70 25.76
CA GLY A 345 15.92 17.07 27.02
C GLY A 345 15.13 15.76 26.85
N GLU A 346 14.79 15.38 25.63
CA GLU A 346 14.06 14.16 25.31
C GLU A 346 15.01 12.97 25.03
N PRO A 347 14.53 11.71 25.17
CA PRO A 347 15.40 10.54 25.17
C PRO A 347 16.19 10.30 23.88
N PHE A 348 15.67 10.72 22.72
CA PHE A 348 16.27 10.47 21.40
C PHE A 348 16.98 11.70 20.83
N HIS A 349 17.09 12.79 21.59
CA HIS A 349 17.78 14.00 21.16
C HIS A 349 19.25 13.74 20.81
N ASP A 350 19.56 13.80 19.52
CA ASP A 350 20.91 13.56 18.99
C ASP A 350 21.20 14.48 17.78
N PRO A 351 21.67 15.72 18.04
CA PRO A 351 21.96 16.68 16.97
C PRO A 351 23.11 16.24 16.04
N GLU A 352 23.95 15.28 16.46
CA GLU A 352 24.99 14.72 15.59
C GLU A 352 24.36 13.81 14.53
N ALA A 353 23.48 12.90 14.95
CA ALA A 353 22.75 12.01 14.04
C ALA A 353 21.87 12.80 13.05
N ASP A 354 21.20 13.85 13.52
CA ASP A 354 20.37 14.70 12.65
C ASP A 354 21.22 15.51 11.67
N GLY A 355 22.36 16.04 12.14
CA GLY A 355 23.33 16.72 11.30
C GLY A 355 23.84 15.83 10.16
N VAL A 356 24.16 14.57 10.46
CA VAL A 356 24.60 13.59 9.45
C VAL A 356 23.49 13.32 8.42
N LEU A 357 22.24 13.18 8.85
CA LEU A 357 21.10 13.02 7.96
C LEU A 357 20.95 14.22 7.02
N PHE A 358 20.93 15.43 7.57
CA PHE A 358 20.72 16.66 6.82
C PHE A 358 21.87 16.94 5.84
N ASP A 359 23.11 16.83 6.29
CA ASP A 359 24.28 17.05 5.45
C ASP A 359 24.35 16.01 4.31
N THR A 360 23.90 14.77 4.57
CA THR A 360 23.83 13.74 3.54
C THR A 360 22.79 14.07 2.47
N LEU A 361 21.61 14.54 2.87
CA LEU A 361 20.58 15.00 1.94
C LEU A 361 21.08 16.19 1.11
N GLU A 362 21.68 17.20 1.74
CA GLU A 362 22.22 18.38 1.05
C GLU A 362 23.28 18.06 0.01
N ARG A 363 24.16 17.10 0.30
CA ARG A 363 25.21 16.68 -0.65
C ARG A 363 24.67 15.91 -1.86
N ASN A 364 23.58 15.16 -1.70
CA ASN A 364 23.15 14.16 -2.69
C ASN A 364 21.87 14.54 -3.45
N VAL A 365 21.03 15.43 -2.92
CA VAL A 365 19.84 15.90 -3.64
C VAL A 365 20.24 16.92 -4.70
N VAL A 366 19.85 16.67 -5.95
CA VAL A 366 20.11 17.55 -7.09
C VAL A 366 19.09 18.68 -7.09
N GLN A 367 19.47 19.82 -6.51
CA GLN A 367 18.57 20.97 -6.37
C GLN A 367 18.46 21.80 -7.66
N HIS A 368 17.25 22.26 -7.96
CA HIS A 368 16.90 23.17 -9.06
C HIS A 368 15.58 23.90 -8.73
N GLU A 369 15.09 24.76 -9.62
CA GLU A 369 13.86 25.56 -9.40
C GLU A 369 12.65 24.74 -8.89
N ARG A 370 12.41 23.58 -9.50
CA ARG A 370 11.33 22.66 -9.11
C ARG A 370 11.68 21.69 -7.98
N ARG A 371 12.89 21.70 -7.40
CA ARG A 371 13.30 20.78 -6.32
C ARG A 371 14.33 21.43 -5.43
N SER A 372 13.96 21.72 -4.18
CA SER A 372 14.87 22.33 -3.22
C SER A 372 14.76 21.69 -1.84
N LEU A 373 15.87 21.73 -1.13
CA LEU A 373 15.91 21.47 0.31
C LEU A 373 15.77 22.80 1.05
N VAL A 374 15.00 22.81 2.13
CA VAL A 374 14.73 24.00 2.93
C VAL A 374 15.05 23.69 4.39
N ARG A 375 16.14 24.27 4.90
CA ARG A 375 16.44 24.24 6.34
C ARG A 375 15.48 25.14 7.10
N VAL A 376 14.90 24.61 8.18
CA VAL A 376 13.96 25.33 9.03
C VAL A 376 14.49 25.26 10.47
N PRO A 377 14.79 26.41 11.12
CA PRO A 377 15.48 26.45 12.42
C PRO A 377 14.52 26.16 13.60
N HIS A 378 13.71 25.11 13.47
CA HIS A 378 12.63 24.74 14.38
C HIS A 378 12.50 23.22 14.45
N ASN A 379 11.95 22.73 15.55
CA ASN A 379 11.56 21.31 15.66
C ASN A 379 10.39 21.04 14.72
N ILE A 380 10.27 19.81 14.23
CA ILE A 380 9.19 19.40 13.32
C ILE A 380 7.79 19.74 13.86
N ASN A 381 7.60 19.71 15.18
CA ASN A 381 6.33 19.96 15.84
C ASN A 381 6.08 21.44 16.20
N ASP A 382 7.03 22.33 15.93
CA ASP A 382 6.87 23.75 16.19
C ASP A 382 5.90 24.39 15.17
N SER A 383 5.11 25.36 15.62
CA SER A 383 4.15 26.08 14.77
C SER A 383 4.82 26.81 13.58
N LEU A 384 6.07 27.24 13.74
CA LEU A 384 6.85 27.86 12.66
C LEU A 384 7.30 26.83 11.61
N PHE A 385 7.52 25.58 11.99
CA PHE A 385 7.76 24.50 11.03
C PHE A 385 6.48 24.14 10.27
N VAL A 386 5.35 24.04 10.98
CA VAL A 386 4.02 23.85 10.37
C VAL A 386 3.74 24.95 9.34
N ARG A 387 4.04 26.21 9.66
CA ARG A 387 3.88 27.32 8.74
C ARG A 387 4.75 27.15 7.49
N ALA A 388 6.01 26.77 7.65
CA ALA A 388 6.92 26.53 6.53
C ALA A 388 6.43 25.39 5.62
N LEU A 389 5.89 24.30 6.18
CA LEU A 389 5.27 23.22 5.41
C LEU A 389 4.09 23.71 4.57
N LEU A 390 3.19 24.50 5.17
CA LEU A 390 2.02 25.05 4.48
C LEU A 390 2.40 26.04 3.38
N ASP A 391 3.40 26.89 3.61
CA ASP A 391 3.90 27.83 2.61
C ASP A 391 4.55 27.07 1.44
N ALA A 392 5.36 26.04 1.72
CA ALA A 392 5.94 25.16 0.71
C ALA A 392 4.88 24.38 -0.07
N PHE A 393 3.81 23.95 0.60
CA PHE A 393 2.68 23.26 -0.03
C PHE A 393 1.92 24.20 -0.98
N CYS A 394 1.60 25.41 -0.53
CA CYS A 394 0.98 26.42 -1.38
C CYS A 394 1.83 26.72 -2.64
N GLU A 395 3.16 26.78 -2.48
CA GLU A 395 4.09 27.01 -3.59
C GLU A 395 3.98 25.89 -4.64
N VAL A 396 4.15 24.62 -4.24
CA VAL A 396 4.16 23.50 -5.20
C VAL A 396 2.81 23.22 -5.83
N MET A 397 1.70 23.55 -5.14
CA MET A 397 0.34 23.40 -5.68
C MET A 397 -0.06 24.54 -6.61
N SER A 398 0.65 25.68 -6.59
CA SER A 398 0.36 26.83 -7.49
C SER A 398 1.02 26.70 -8.86
N ASP A 399 1.94 25.74 -9.01
CA ASP A 399 2.66 25.44 -10.25
C ASP A 399 1.91 24.42 -11.16
N GLU A 400 0.72 23.95 -10.75
CA GLU A 400 -0.24 23.20 -11.57
C GLU A 400 -1.12 24.13 -12.42
#